data_AF-A0AAJ6K0A1-F1
#
_entry.id   AF-A0AAJ6K0A1-F1
#
_cell.length_a   1.000
_cell.length_b   1.000
_cell.length_c   1.000
_cell.angle_alpha   90.00
_cell.angle_beta   90.00
_cell.angle_gamma   90.00
#
_symmetry.space_group_name_H-M   'P 1'
#
loop_
_entity.id
_entity.type
_entity.pdbx_description
1 polymer ?
#
loop_
_entity_poly.entity_id
_entity_poly.type
_entity_poly.pdbx_seq_one_letter_code
_entity_poly.pdbx_strand_id
1 'polypeptide(L)' 'MTNNSPRNTHGPIVKTGPTAGQNRSRNKDGSWRKKRSDAGKSRK' A
#
# COMPACT_ATOMS: atom_id res chain seq x y z
N MET A 1 4.76 -3.36 20.90
CA MET A 1 3.71 -3.42 19.85
C MET A 1 3.60 -2.03 19.23
N THR A 2 4.25 -1.78 18.08
CA THR A 2 4.27 -0.44 17.47
C THR A 2 2.92 -0.16 16.80
N ASN A 3 2.05 0.50 17.55
CA ASN A 3 0.76 0.97 17.08
C ASN A 3 1.00 2.15 16.11
N ASN A 4 1.31 1.83 14.84
CA ASN A 4 1.48 2.80 13.76
C ASN A 4 0.11 3.42 13.48
N SER A 5 -0.24 4.42 14.29
CA SER A 5 -1.49 5.16 14.17
C SER A 5 -1.60 5.73 12.75
N PRO A 6 -2.74 5.61 12.06
CA PRO A 6 -2.91 6.07 10.67
C PRO A 6 -2.64 7.57 10.48
N ARG A 7 -2.57 8.34 11.57
CA ARG A 7 -2.14 9.74 11.60
C ARG A 7 -0.67 9.96 11.23
N ASN A 8 0.21 9.01 11.54
CA ASN A 8 1.66 9.14 11.28
C ASN A 8 2.07 8.54 9.94
N THR A 9 1.19 7.74 9.35
CA THR A 9 1.45 7.12 8.07
C THR A 9 0.96 8.06 6.98
N HIS A 10 1.87 8.64 6.20
CA HIS A 10 1.57 9.55 5.08
C HIS A 10 0.82 8.88 3.91
N GLY A 11 0.05 7.80 4.16
CA GLY A 11 -0.56 6.92 3.17
C GLY A 11 -0.94 5.54 3.74
N PRO A 12 -1.68 4.74 2.96
CA PRO A 12 -2.05 3.38 3.33
C PRO A 12 -0.82 2.47 3.37
N ILE A 13 -0.68 1.75 4.47
CA ILE A 13 0.43 0.84 4.72
C ILE A 13 0.23 -0.51 4.04
N VAL A 14 1.32 -1.07 3.51
CA VAL A 14 1.37 -2.44 3.03
C VAL A 14 1.31 -3.38 4.24
N LYS A 15 0.29 -4.25 4.28
CA LYS A 15 0.07 -5.16 5.42
C LYS A 15 0.97 -6.41 5.38
N THR A 16 1.32 -6.90 4.19
CA THR A 16 2.02 -8.19 4.01
C THR A 16 3.04 -8.11 2.87
N GLY A 17 4.10 -8.93 2.96
CA GLY A 17 5.19 -9.01 1.97
C GLY A 17 6.46 -8.24 2.37
N PRO A 18 7.46 -8.17 1.48
CA PRO A 18 8.78 -7.60 1.79
C PRO A 18 8.78 -6.09 2.12
N THR A 19 7.71 -5.39 1.79
CA THR A 19 7.53 -3.95 2.11
C THR A 19 6.44 -3.73 3.18
N ALA A 20 6.09 -4.76 3.95
CA ALA A 20 5.12 -4.63 5.03
C ALA A 20 5.56 -3.55 6.04
N GLY A 21 4.61 -2.72 6.49
CA GLY A 21 4.89 -1.59 7.38
C GLY A 21 5.28 -0.29 6.67
N GLN A 22 5.52 -0.32 5.36
CA GLN A 22 5.80 0.87 4.54
C GLN A 22 4.55 1.38 3.83
N ASN A 23 4.54 2.66 3.45
CA ASN A 23 3.47 3.25 2.63
C ASN A 23 3.43 2.58 1.25
N ARG A 24 2.22 2.37 0.72
CA ARG A 24 2.02 1.94 -0.67
C ARG A 24 2.68 2.93 -1.64
N SER A 25 3.01 2.49 -2.84
CA SER A 25 3.47 3.42 -3.88
C SER A 25 2.31 4.27 -4.41
N ARG A 26 2.57 5.57 -4.60
CA ARG A 26 1.63 6.53 -5.19
C ARG A 26 1.80 6.59 -6.71
N ASN A 27 0.69 6.72 -7.43
CA ASN A 27 0.66 6.97 -8.87
C ASN A 27 0.91 8.47 -9.15
N LYS A 28 1.19 8.81 -10.42
CA LYS A 28 1.43 10.20 -10.86
C LYS A 28 0.20 11.10 -10.71
N ASP A 29 -0.99 10.52 -10.70
CA ASP A 29 -2.27 11.19 -10.46
C ASP A 29 -2.56 11.41 -8.95
N GLY A 30 -1.65 11.01 -8.07
CA GLY A 30 -1.80 11.13 -6.62
C GLY A 30 -2.63 10.02 -5.97
N SER A 31 -3.15 9.05 -6.73
CA SER A 31 -3.85 7.89 -6.18
C SER A 31 -2.88 6.83 -5.66
N TRP A 32 -3.26 6.05 -4.64
CA TRP A 32 -2.44 4.93 -4.19
C TRP A 32 -2.61 3.72 -5.09
N ARG A 33 -1.51 2.99 -5.32
CA ARG A 33 -1.57 1.75 -6.09
C ARG A 33 -2.47 0.72 -5.40
N LYS A 34 -3.50 0.27 -6.11
CA LYS A 34 -4.42 -0.80 -5.67
C LYS A 34 -3.63 -2.09 -5.41
N LYS A 35 -4.15 -2.92 -4.50
CA LYS A 35 -3.60 -4.26 -4.29
C LYS A 35 -3.70 -5.02 -5.61
N ARG A 36 -2.65 -5.79 -5.93
CA ARG A 36 -2.56 -6.51 -7.20
C ARG A 36 -3.71 -7.51 -7.41
N SER A 37 -4.24 -8.10 -6.34
CA SER A 37 -5.41 -8.98 -6.38
C SER A 37 -6.68 -8.27 -6.87
N ASP A 38 -6.81 -6.97 -6.56
CA ASP A 38 -8.03 -6.19 -6.84
C ASP A 38 -7.95 -5.52 -8.23
N ALA A 39 -6.78 -5.59 -8.88
CA ALA A 39 -6.55 -4.96 -10.18
C ALA A 39 -7.07 -5.81 -11.36
N GLY A 40 -7.64 -6.99 -11.11
CA GLY A 40 -8.33 -7.84 -12.10
C GLY A 40 -7.46 -8.37 -13.26
N LYS A 41 -6.19 -7.99 -13.34
CA LYS A 41 -5.27 -8.41 -14.40
C LYS A 41 -4.39 -9.53 -13.90
N SER A 42 -4.71 -10.76 -14.31
CA SER A 42 -3.77 -11.88 -14.22
C SER A 42 -2.53 -11.55 -15.05
N ARG A 43 -1.32 -11.80 -14.51
CA ARG A 43 -0.11 -11.73 -15.35
C ARG A 43 -0.11 -12.96 -16.25
N LYS A 44 -0.02 -12.73 -17.57
CA LYS A 44 0.37 -13.78 -18.51
C LYS A 44 1.76 -14.29 -18.19
#